data_AF-A0A1G4W5E5-F1
#
_entry.id   AF-A0A1G4W5E5-F1
#
_cell.length_a   1.000
_cell.length_b   1.000
_cell.length_c   1.000
_cell.angle_alpha   90.00
_cell.angle_beta   90.00
_cell.angle_gamma   90.00
#
_symmetry.space_group_name_H-M   'P 1'
#
loop_
_entity.id
_entity.type
_entity.pdbx_description
1 polymer ?
#
loop_
_entity_poly.entity_id
_entity_poly.type
_entity_poly.pdbx_seq_one_letter_code
_entity_poly.pdbx_strand_id
1 'polypeptide(L)'
;MSIIIRQETKEDYYKTELMTMRAFWNVYRAGCFEHYLVHMIREAKEYVPEISRVAEADGEIVGAIYYTRAKVVDGDAEHEVLTFGPLCVDPLWYDRGVGKRLLEETLELAREAGYPGVVIFGEPGYYPKFGFKNCACYGIFDSNGQNYDPFMALPLNSGFSEVHGRFEEASFFANCEDEEAVSEFNKKFPYVKPLELECQPLHEFRLGRIASVKKNIYTIKFWESEIPAKLKGFFYEKAAEELPIVGDYVTFELNPWGESVITSVCKRTSVLKRPDQAKTATDQYMVSNADLVFIVTSLNEDYSYNRIARYVSVALEGGVTPVVILTKMDLVEDAYSYVAEAETISPGLKVHAVSATMGWGLNEFREYLVPGVSICLLGSSGAGKSTLINALAGREVMKTAAIREDDGEGRHTTTHRQLIDLGGGVTIIDTPGMREIGLAGVDGGLEETFADILELEAQCKFSNCRHDTEPGCAIKAALRDGRLDPKRLELYRNLNAENTKNYAKKKEISKYVYQRRRAKGKTLEDF
;
A
#
# COMPACT_ATOMS: atom_id res chain seq x y z
N MET A 1 3.55 30.88 11.83
CA MET A 1 2.32 30.40 11.15
C MET A 1 1.14 30.81 12.01
N SER A 2 0.24 31.63 11.49
CA SER A 2 -0.98 32.05 12.20
C SER A 2 -2.12 31.11 11.82
N ILE A 3 -2.62 30.33 12.77
CA ILE A 3 -3.88 29.59 12.60
C ILE A 3 -5.04 30.53 12.95
N ILE A 4 -6.01 30.63 12.04
CA ILE A 4 -7.25 31.40 12.18
C ILE A 4 -8.37 30.40 12.45
N ILE A 5 -9.19 30.66 13.46
CA ILE A 5 -10.40 29.87 13.73
C ILE A 5 -11.60 30.71 13.29
N ARG A 6 -12.48 30.12 12.49
CA ARG A 6 -13.67 30.79 11.97
C ARG A 6 -14.80 29.81 11.72
N GLN A 7 -15.99 30.34 11.47
CA GLN A 7 -17.09 29.53 10.95
C GLN A 7 -16.77 28.99 9.57
N GLU A 8 -17.29 27.80 9.30
CA GLU A 8 -17.25 27.16 7.99
C GLU A 8 -18.16 27.92 7.00
N THR A 9 -17.71 28.04 5.76
CA THR A 9 -18.49 28.55 4.63
C THR A 9 -18.78 27.43 3.63
N LYS A 10 -19.74 27.61 2.72
CA LYS A 10 -20.07 26.59 1.72
C LYS A 10 -18.90 26.30 0.78
N GLU A 11 -18.06 27.31 0.55
CA GLU A 11 -16.83 27.21 -0.24
C GLU A 11 -15.79 26.28 0.41
N ASP A 12 -15.86 26.07 1.73
CA ASP A 12 -14.95 25.19 2.46
C ASP A 12 -15.34 23.73 2.40
N TYR A 13 -16.60 23.39 2.07
CA TYR A 13 -17.17 22.05 2.28
C TYR A 13 -16.34 20.92 1.69
N TYR A 14 -15.88 21.08 0.43
CA TYR A 14 -15.03 20.10 -0.20
C TYR A 14 -13.68 19.96 0.51
N LYS A 15 -13.07 21.08 0.91
CA LYS A 15 -11.76 21.10 1.57
C LYS A 15 -11.83 20.48 2.96
N THR A 16 -12.89 20.76 3.72
CA THR A 16 -13.09 20.19 5.05
C THR A 16 -13.41 18.71 4.98
N GLU A 17 -14.27 18.26 4.06
CA GLU A 17 -14.53 16.83 3.84
C GLU A 17 -13.26 16.08 3.41
N LEU A 18 -12.49 16.65 2.47
CA LEU A 18 -11.21 16.07 2.05
C LEU A 18 -10.22 16.00 3.23
N MET A 19 -10.09 17.06 4.03
CA MET A 19 -9.23 17.07 5.22
C MET A 19 -9.69 16.06 6.26
N THR A 20 -11.00 15.94 6.50
CA THR A 20 -11.57 14.92 7.39
C THR A 20 -11.26 13.52 6.88
N MET A 21 -11.43 13.25 5.58
CA MET A 21 -11.05 11.98 4.99
C MET A 21 -9.58 11.69 5.28
N ARG A 22 -8.69 12.67 5.10
CA ARG A 22 -7.25 12.52 5.37
C ARG A 22 -6.95 12.23 6.84
N ALA A 23 -7.68 12.84 7.76
CA ALA A 23 -7.50 12.67 9.20
C ALA A 23 -7.84 11.25 9.70
N PHE A 24 -8.77 10.56 9.04
CA PHE A 24 -9.30 9.27 9.47
C PHE A 24 -9.02 8.09 8.53
N TRP A 25 -8.51 8.32 7.31
CA TRP A 25 -8.31 7.25 6.34
C TRP A 25 -7.29 6.19 6.81
N ASN A 26 -7.72 4.92 6.89
CA ASN A 26 -6.91 3.80 7.39
C ASN A 26 -6.46 3.95 8.85
N VAL A 27 -7.14 4.81 9.61
CA VAL A 27 -6.81 5.12 11.01
C VAL A 27 -7.50 4.06 11.88
N TYR A 28 -8.83 4.06 11.97
CA TYR A 28 -9.55 3.09 12.81
C TYR A 28 -10.00 1.81 12.09
N ARG A 29 -10.08 1.85 10.76
CA ARG A 29 -10.55 0.76 9.89
C ARG A 29 -9.96 0.93 8.50
N ALA A 30 -10.16 -0.05 7.60
CA ALA A 30 -9.83 0.15 6.20
C ALA A 30 -10.74 1.24 5.59
N GLY A 31 -10.13 2.28 5.03
CA GLY A 31 -10.85 3.48 4.61
C GLY A 31 -11.28 4.34 5.80
N CYS A 32 -12.35 5.12 5.63
CA CYS A 32 -13.02 5.86 6.70
C CYS A 32 -14.42 6.29 6.22
N PHE A 33 -15.27 6.78 7.11
CA PHE A 33 -16.60 7.32 6.79
C PHE A 33 -16.82 8.73 7.36
N GLU A 34 -15.87 9.25 8.14
CA GLU A 34 -16.00 10.47 8.93
C GLU A 34 -16.22 11.73 8.06
N HIS A 35 -15.71 11.74 6.83
CA HIS A 35 -15.98 12.81 5.86
C HIS A 35 -17.42 12.74 5.32
N TYR A 36 -17.99 11.55 5.17
CA TYR A 36 -19.42 11.39 4.86
C TYR A 36 -20.28 11.77 6.06
N LEU A 37 -19.85 11.46 7.29
CA LEU A 37 -20.50 11.93 8.51
C LEU A 37 -20.55 13.46 8.56
N VAL A 38 -19.46 14.16 8.22
CA VAL A 38 -19.44 15.63 8.12
C VAL A 38 -20.48 16.15 7.13
N HIS A 39 -20.60 15.50 5.97
CA HIS A 39 -21.62 15.84 4.99
C HIS A 39 -23.04 15.71 5.56
N MET A 40 -23.35 14.58 6.20
CA MET A 40 -24.67 14.35 6.82
C MET A 40 -24.96 15.31 7.97
N ILE A 41 -23.95 15.66 8.78
CA ILE A 41 -24.12 16.63 9.87
C ILE A 41 -24.64 17.96 9.31
N ARG A 42 -24.11 18.46 8.20
CA ARG A 42 -24.56 19.74 7.63
C ARG A 42 -26.02 19.74 7.19
N GLU A 43 -26.56 18.58 6.85
CA GLU A 43 -27.96 18.40 6.44
C GLU A 43 -28.89 18.10 7.63
N ALA A 44 -28.33 17.77 8.80
CA ALA A 44 -29.08 17.40 9.98
C ALA A 44 -29.71 18.60 10.67
N LYS A 45 -30.93 18.43 11.18
CA LYS A 45 -31.62 19.44 11.99
C LYS A 45 -30.94 19.65 13.35
N GLU A 46 -30.15 18.68 13.81
CA GLU A 46 -29.40 18.73 15.07
C GLU A 46 -28.11 19.55 14.95
N TYR A 47 -27.69 19.91 13.74
CA TYR A 47 -26.45 20.66 13.53
C TYR A 47 -26.44 22.00 14.27
N VAL A 48 -25.27 22.33 14.84
CA VAL A 48 -25.00 23.58 15.56
C VAL A 48 -23.88 24.35 14.85
N PRO A 49 -24.16 24.99 13.70
CA PRO A 49 -23.17 25.72 12.91
C PRO A 49 -22.55 26.91 13.66
N GLU A 50 -23.29 27.52 14.59
CA GLU A 50 -22.86 28.67 15.38
C GLU A 50 -21.71 28.34 16.34
N ILE A 51 -21.59 27.08 16.77
CA ILE A 51 -20.48 26.57 17.61
C ILE A 51 -19.41 25.90 16.74
N SER A 52 -19.80 25.19 15.68
CA SER A 52 -18.86 24.45 14.82
C SER A 52 -17.81 25.38 14.19
N ARG A 53 -16.56 24.93 14.10
CA ARG A 53 -15.45 25.76 13.63
C ARG A 53 -14.52 25.00 12.69
N VAL A 54 -13.90 25.75 11.78
CA VAL A 54 -12.76 25.33 10.99
C VAL A 54 -11.51 26.10 11.41
N ALA A 55 -10.36 25.44 11.31
CA ALA A 55 -9.05 26.04 11.47
C ALA A 55 -8.42 26.19 10.09
N GLU A 56 -7.99 27.41 9.78
CA GLU A 56 -7.31 27.77 8.54
C GLU A 56 -5.88 28.19 8.83
N ALA A 57 -4.93 27.71 8.02
CA ALA A 57 -3.56 28.18 8.04
C ALA A 57 -3.02 28.27 6.62
N ASP A 58 -2.40 29.41 6.30
CA ASP A 58 -1.83 29.71 4.98
C ASP A 58 -2.83 29.52 3.81
N GLY A 59 -4.11 29.82 4.03
CA GLY A 59 -5.19 29.71 3.04
C GLY A 59 -5.78 28.31 2.88
N GLU A 60 -5.28 27.34 3.65
CA GLU A 60 -5.75 25.95 3.64
C GLU A 60 -6.49 25.59 4.93
N ILE A 61 -7.51 24.73 4.80
CA ILE A 61 -8.21 24.15 5.95
C ILE A 61 -7.32 23.07 6.55
N VAL A 62 -7.00 23.21 7.83
CA VAL A 62 -6.07 22.34 8.56
C VAL A 62 -6.71 21.63 9.75
N GLY A 63 -7.97 21.92 10.05
CA GLY A 63 -8.75 21.21 11.05
C GLY A 63 -10.19 21.68 11.08
N ALA A 64 -11.06 20.90 11.70
CA ALA A 64 -12.46 21.24 11.91
C ALA A 64 -13.03 20.51 13.13
N ILE A 65 -14.07 21.07 13.72
CA ILE A 65 -14.88 20.44 14.77
C ILE A 65 -16.35 20.74 14.52
N TYR A 66 -17.17 19.68 14.55
CA TYR A 66 -18.59 19.75 14.24
C TYR A 66 -19.43 19.35 15.45
N TYR A 67 -20.35 20.23 15.84
CA TYR A 67 -21.25 20.05 16.98
C TYR A 67 -22.67 19.73 16.52
N THR A 68 -23.32 18.83 17.23
CA THR A 68 -24.74 18.53 17.09
C THR A 68 -25.42 18.49 18.45
N ARG A 69 -26.72 18.79 18.47
CA ARG A 69 -27.56 18.62 19.65
C ARG A 69 -27.79 17.12 19.90
N ALA A 70 -27.71 16.74 21.16
CA ALA A 70 -28.04 15.41 21.66
C ALA A 70 -28.89 15.56 22.93
N LYS A 71 -29.38 14.44 23.47
CA LYS A 71 -30.20 14.44 24.67
C LYS A 71 -29.71 13.43 25.70
N VAL A 72 -29.96 13.71 26.96
CA VAL A 72 -29.92 12.71 28.03
C VAL A 72 -31.34 12.60 28.60
N VAL A 73 -31.86 11.39 28.62
CA VAL A 73 -33.25 11.08 28.98
C VAL A 73 -33.29 10.27 30.27
N ASP A 74 -34.02 10.76 31.27
CA ASP A 74 -34.32 10.03 32.50
C ASP A 74 -35.83 10.03 32.79
N GLY A 75 -36.49 8.90 32.53
CA GLY A 75 -37.94 8.80 32.57
C GLY A 75 -38.60 9.77 31.58
N ASP A 76 -39.36 10.72 32.11
CA ASP A 76 -40.03 11.78 31.32
C ASP A 76 -39.18 13.06 31.18
N ALA A 77 -38.02 13.14 31.85
CA ALA A 77 -37.12 14.28 31.79
C ALA A 77 -36.19 14.18 30.57
N GLU A 78 -36.17 15.22 29.74
CA GLU A 78 -35.22 15.37 28.63
C GLU A 78 -34.29 16.55 28.89
N HIS A 79 -32.99 16.28 28.89
CA HIS A 79 -31.94 17.27 29.03
C HIS A 79 -31.21 17.44 27.70
N GLU A 80 -31.31 18.61 27.08
CA GLU A 80 -30.52 18.93 25.89
C GLU A 80 -29.05 19.14 26.27
N VAL A 81 -28.17 18.45 25.55
CA VAL A 81 -26.71 18.55 25.66
C VAL A 81 -26.10 18.70 24.27
N LEU A 82 -24.81 19.01 24.22
CA LEU A 82 -24.06 18.93 22.97
C LEU A 82 -23.31 17.62 22.86
N THR A 83 -23.16 17.12 21.64
CA THR A 83 -22.10 16.17 21.26
C THR A 83 -21.27 16.82 20.14
N PHE A 84 -20.07 16.33 19.92
CA PHE A 84 -19.28 16.73 18.76
C PHE A 84 -18.55 15.53 18.17
N GLY A 85 -18.35 15.59 16.87
CA GLY A 85 -17.68 14.55 16.12
C GLY A 85 -17.91 14.75 14.63
N PRO A 86 -16.86 14.75 13.80
CA PRO A 86 -15.46 14.60 14.18
C PRO A 86 -14.82 15.93 14.67
N LEU A 87 -13.88 15.83 15.63
CA LEU A 87 -12.77 16.77 15.76
C LEU A 87 -11.62 16.23 14.91
N CYS A 88 -11.25 16.93 13.85
CA CYS A 88 -10.27 16.49 12.87
C CYS A 88 -9.20 17.54 12.62
N VAL A 89 -7.98 17.07 12.36
CA VAL A 89 -6.83 17.89 12.01
C VAL A 89 -6.18 17.24 10.79
N ASP A 90 -5.68 18.04 9.87
CA ASP A 90 -4.93 17.51 8.74
C ASP A 90 -3.69 16.75 9.27
N PRO A 91 -3.37 15.53 8.80
CA PRO A 91 -2.23 14.76 9.30
C PRO A 91 -0.87 15.47 9.20
N LEU A 92 -0.69 16.42 8.28
CA LEU A 92 0.52 17.26 8.18
C LEU A 92 0.60 18.32 9.29
N TRP A 93 -0.52 18.56 9.99
CA TRP A 93 -0.70 19.55 11.04
C TRP A 93 -0.91 18.94 12.44
N TYR A 94 -0.87 17.62 12.58
CA TYR A 94 -0.81 16.94 13.88
C TYR A 94 0.33 17.49 14.76
N ASP A 95 0.09 17.49 16.07
CA ASP A 95 0.99 17.97 17.12
C ASP A 95 1.35 19.47 17.07
N ARG A 96 0.61 20.27 16.28
CA ARG A 96 0.79 21.74 16.20
C ARG A 96 -0.25 22.53 17.02
N GLY A 97 -1.03 21.84 17.85
CA GLY A 97 -2.04 22.45 18.73
C GLY A 97 -3.33 22.88 18.03
N VAL A 98 -3.55 22.52 16.75
CA VAL A 98 -4.77 22.87 16.00
C VAL A 98 -6.03 22.34 16.71
N GLY A 99 -6.07 21.03 16.99
CA GLY A 99 -7.24 20.40 17.63
C GLY A 99 -7.52 20.96 19.03
N LYS A 100 -6.46 21.25 19.79
CA LYS A 100 -6.57 21.91 21.10
C LYS A 100 -7.24 23.28 20.98
N ARG A 101 -6.78 24.12 20.05
CA ARG A 101 -7.34 25.47 19.87
C ARG A 101 -8.78 25.45 19.37
N LEU A 102 -9.11 24.52 18.45
CA LEU A 102 -10.49 24.31 18.02
C LEU A 102 -11.38 23.96 19.21
N LEU A 103 -10.98 22.98 20.01
CA LEU A 103 -11.76 22.53 21.16
C LEU A 103 -11.91 23.63 22.22
N GLU A 104 -10.84 24.36 22.55
CA GLU A 104 -10.90 25.46 23.53
C GLU A 104 -11.89 26.56 23.10
N GLU A 105 -11.80 27.01 21.85
CA GLU A 105 -12.70 28.03 21.26
C GLU A 105 -14.16 27.54 21.29
N THR A 106 -14.43 26.33 20.81
CA THR A 106 -15.82 25.85 20.70
C THR A 106 -16.45 25.53 22.04
N LEU A 107 -15.67 25.13 23.04
CA LEU A 107 -16.17 24.98 24.40
C LEU A 107 -16.50 26.33 25.05
N GLU A 108 -15.77 27.40 24.73
CA GLU A 108 -16.12 28.76 25.17
C GLU A 108 -17.44 29.20 24.55
N LEU A 109 -17.59 29.05 23.23
CA LEU A 109 -18.83 29.35 22.51
C LEU A 109 -20.02 28.54 23.03
N ALA A 110 -19.82 27.26 23.36
CA ALA A 110 -20.86 26.43 23.96
C ALA A 110 -21.30 26.92 25.34
N ARG A 111 -20.36 27.43 26.17
CA ARG A 111 -20.69 28.05 27.46
C ARG A 111 -21.47 29.35 27.27
N GLU A 112 -21.04 30.20 26.33
CA GLU A 112 -21.71 31.46 26.02
C GLU A 112 -23.14 31.25 25.49
N ALA A 113 -23.34 30.19 24.70
CA ALA A 113 -24.65 29.78 24.22
C ALA A 113 -25.55 29.14 25.30
N GLY A 114 -25.03 28.90 26.51
CA GLY A 114 -25.79 28.43 27.66
C GLY A 114 -26.02 26.92 27.73
N TYR A 115 -25.35 26.12 26.89
CA TYR A 115 -25.48 24.66 26.94
C TYR A 115 -24.97 24.09 28.29
N PRO A 116 -25.69 23.14 28.91
CA PRO A 116 -25.34 22.64 30.24
C PRO A 116 -24.05 21.81 30.23
N GLY A 117 -23.80 21.04 29.15
CA GLY A 117 -22.61 20.22 29.03
C GLY A 117 -22.44 19.60 27.66
N VAL A 118 -21.31 18.93 27.49
CA VAL A 118 -20.96 18.15 26.30
C VAL A 118 -20.79 16.69 26.68
N VAL A 119 -21.37 15.77 25.90
CA VAL A 119 -21.23 14.32 26.04
C VAL A 119 -20.69 13.77 24.73
N ILE A 120 -19.67 12.91 24.78
CA ILE A 120 -18.98 12.37 23.59
C ILE A 120 -18.56 10.91 23.77
N PHE A 121 -18.37 10.22 22.65
CA PHE A 121 -17.47 9.08 22.54
C PHE A 121 -16.14 9.55 21.95
N GLY A 122 -15.04 9.47 22.72
CA GLY A 122 -13.76 10.04 22.31
C GLY A 122 -12.53 9.32 22.88
N GLU A 123 -11.35 9.71 22.39
CA GLU A 123 -10.06 9.11 22.78
C GLU A 123 -9.75 9.29 24.28
N PRO A 124 -9.70 8.20 25.08
CA PRO A 124 -9.47 8.26 26.53
C PRO A 124 -8.13 8.91 26.93
N GLY A 125 -7.12 8.88 26.06
CA GLY A 125 -5.83 9.54 26.30
C GLY A 125 -5.81 11.04 26.00
N TYR A 126 -6.82 11.58 25.32
CA TYR A 126 -6.84 12.96 24.82
C TYR A 126 -7.77 13.87 25.63
N TYR A 127 -9.05 13.55 25.69
CA TYR A 127 -10.08 14.45 26.24
C TYR A 127 -10.00 14.71 27.75
N PRO A 128 -9.52 13.79 28.61
CA PRO A 128 -9.36 14.08 30.03
C PRO A 128 -8.44 15.27 30.34
N LYS A 129 -7.51 15.59 29.44
CA LYS A 129 -6.64 16.79 29.55
C LYS A 129 -7.42 18.11 29.52
N PHE A 130 -8.67 18.08 29.04
CA PHE A 130 -9.59 19.22 28.94
C PHE A 130 -10.70 19.17 29.99
N GLY A 131 -10.62 18.24 30.95
CA GLY A 131 -11.59 18.11 32.04
C GLY A 131 -12.77 17.19 31.74
N PHE A 132 -12.80 16.54 30.57
CA PHE A 132 -13.75 15.46 30.32
C PHE A 132 -13.54 14.32 31.33
N LYS A 133 -14.63 13.77 31.84
CA LYS A 133 -14.61 12.60 32.73
C LYS A 133 -15.53 11.54 32.19
N ASN A 134 -15.28 10.30 32.55
CA ASN A 134 -16.16 9.19 32.19
C ASN A 134 -17.62 9.48 32.60
N CYS A 135 -18.57 9.16 31.72
CA CYS A 135 -19.99 9.44 31.88
C CYS A 135 -20.59 8.79 33.14
N ALA A 136 -20.01 7.70 33.66
CA ALA A 136 -20.47 7.04 34.88
C ALA A 136 -20.33 7.95 36.11
N CYS A 137 -19.41 8.93 36.09
CA CYS A 137 -19.28 9.94 37.14
C CYS A 137 -20.52 10.85 37.26
N TYR A 138 -21.36 10.89 36.22
CA TYR A 138 -22.54 11.74 36.12
C TYR A 138 -23.84 10.93 36.01
N GLY A 139 -23.78 9.60 36.14
CA GLY A 139 -24.95 8.74 35.96
C GLY A 139 -25.50 8.74 34.52
N ILE A 140 -24.63 8.97 33.53
CA ILE A 140 -24.99 8.93 32.11
C ILE A 140 -24.55 7.58 31.52
N PHE A 141 -25.46 6.92 30.80
CA PHE A 141 -25.25 5.60 30.19
C PHE A 141 -25.67 5.60 28.72
N ASP A 142 -25.15 4.66 27.94
CA ASP A 142 -25.56 4.48 26.55
C ASP A 142 -27.00 3.94 26.44
N SER A 143 -27.47 3.69 25.22
CA SER A 143 -28.81 3.16 24.97
C SER A 143 -29.08 1.78 25.61
N ASN A 144 -28.03 1.04 25.96
CA ASN A 144 -28.07 -0.29 26.56
C ASN A 144 -27.81 -0.26 28.07
N GLY A 145 -27.70 0.92 28.69
CA GLY A 145 -27.37 1.07 30.10
C GLY A 145 -25.90 0.75 30.43
N GLN A 146 -25.02 0.76 29.43
CA GLN A 146 -23.60 0.49 29.57
C GLN A 146 -22.78 1.78 29.61
N ASN A 147 -21.55 1.65 30.09
CA ASN A 147 -20.57 2.72 30.10
C ASN A 147 -19.19 2.14 29.75
N TYR A 148 -18.39 2.93 29.05
CA TYR A 148 -17.09 2.54 28.51
C TYR A 148 -16.08 3.66 28.70
N ASP A 149 -14.79 3.36 28.75
CA ASP A 149 -13.74 4.37 28.94
C ASP A 149 -13.81 5.55 27.96
N PRO A 150 -14.11 5.34 26.65
CA PRO A 150 -14.26 6.44 25.68
C PRO A 150 -15.50 7.32 25.90
N PHE A 151 -16.47 6.87 26.70
CA PHE A 151 -17.74 7.56 26.89
C PHE A 151 -17.61 8.60 28.01
N MET A 152 -17.56 9.88 27.62
CA MET A 152 -17.12 10.97 28.50
C MET A 152 -18.05 12.19 28.42
N ALA A 153 -18.10 12.96 29.51
CA ALA A 153 -18.83 14.21 29.57
C ALA A 153 -18.01 15.34 30.22
N LEU A 154 -18.32 16.57 29.81
CA LEU A 154 -17.79 17.81 30.33
C LEU A 154 -18.95 18.74 30.74
N PRO A 155 -19.14 18.99 32.04
CA PRO A 155 -20.03 20.05 32.52
C PRO A 155 -19.56 21.42 32.04
N LEU A 156 -20.47 22.23 31.48
CA LEU A 156 -20.19 23.58 31.02
C LEU A 156 -20.76 24.66 31.95
N ASN A 157 -21.84 24.36 32.66
CA ASN A 157 -22.41 25.24 33.69
C ASN A 157 -23.10 24.43 34.81
N SER A 158 -23.69 25.13 35.79
CA SER A 158 -24.33 24.49 36.95
C SER A 158 -25.56 23.64 36.60
N GLY A 159 -26.21 23.88 35.47
CA GLY A 159 -27.37 23.10 35.02
C GLY A 159 -27.03 21.65 34.67
N PHE A 160 -25.75 21.32 34.51
CA PHE A 160 -25.32 19.94 34.26
C PHE A 160 -25.56 19.00 35.46
N SER A 161 -25.76 19.52 36.68
CA SER A 161 -26.03 18.69 37.86
C SER A 161 -27.29 17.85 37.72
N GLU A 162 -28.24 18.32 36.92
CA GLU A 162 -29.51 17.64 36.65
C GLU A 162 -29.41 16.65 35.49
N VAL A 163 -28.28 16.58 34.78
CA VAL A 163 -28.13 15.77 33.56
C VAL A 163 -27.65 14.37 33.92
N HIS A 164 -28.58 13.42 33.92
CA HIS A 164 -28.35 11.99 34.18
C HIS A 164 -29.35 11.16 33.37
N GLY A 165 -29.06 9.87 33.18
CA GLY A 165 -29.92 8.95 32.43
C GLY A 165 -29.29 8.43 31.14
N ARG A 166 -30.13 8.12 30.15
CA ARG A 166 -29.73 7.51 28.88
C ARG A 166 -29.36 8.58 27.85
N PHE A 167 -28.16 8.49 27.30
CA PHE A 167 -27.70 9.35 26.23
C PHE A 167 -28.29 8.92 24.87
N GLU A 168 -28.79 9.90 24.12
CA GLU A 168 -29.40 9.73 22.81
C GLU A 168 -28.82 10.75 21.82
N GLU A 169 -28.14 10.24 20.79
CA GLU A 169 -27.61 11.03 19.68
C GLU A 169 -28.58 11.08 18.51
N ALA A 170 -28.30 11.96 17.56
CA ALA A 170 -29.06 12.07 16.34
C ALA A 170 -29.05 10.75 15.54
N SER A 171 -30.18 10.38 14.95
CA SER A 171 -30.35 9.08 14.29
C SER A 171 -29.42 8.86 13.10
N PHE A 172 -28.87 9.92 12.48
CA PHE A 172 -27.94 9.78 11.36
C PHE A 172 -26.61 9.15 11.78
N PHE A 173 -26.23 9.19 13.07
CA PHE A 173 -25.04 8.47 13.56
C PHE A 173 -25.18 6.95 13.43
N ALA A 174 -26.40 6.41 13.42
CA ALA A 174 -26.63 4.99 13.16
C ALA A 174 -26.50 4.61 11.67
N ASN A 175 -26.63 5.59 10.78
CA ASN A 175 -26.67 5.38 9.33
C ASN A 175 -25.40 5.87 8.61
N CYS A 176 -24.44 6.46 9.35
CA CYS A 176 -23.22 7.05 8.78
C CYS A 176 -22.23 6.01 8.26
N GLU A 177 -22.40 4.74 8.64
CA GLU A 177 -21.55 3.62 8.25
C GLU A 177 -22.13 2.80 7.09
N ASP A 178 -23.20 3.27 6.43
CA ASP A 178 -23.76 2.60 5.25
C ASP A 178 -22.71 2.49 4.13
N GLU A 179 -22.26 1.27 3.85
CA GLU A 179 -21.10 1.02 2.98
C GLU A 179 -21.35 1.51 1.54
N GLU A 180 -22.58 1.36 1.03
CA GLU A 180 -22.94 1.77 -0.32
C GLU A 180 -22.92 3.30 -0.45
N ALA A 181 -23.53 4.01 0.49
CA ALA A 181 -23.54 5.47 0.51
C ALA A 181 -22.13 6.05 0.70
N VAL A 182 -21.33 5.48 1.60
CA VAL A 182 -19.93 5.89 1.82
C VAL A 182 -19.11 5.65 0.55
N SER A 183 -19.26 4.49 -0.09
CA SER A 183 -18.56 4.17 -1.34
C SER A 183 -18.93 5.12 -2.48
N GLU A 184 -20.21 5.46 -2.62
CA GLU A 184 -20.65 6.46 -3.61
C GLU A 184 -20.11 7.85 -3.29
N PHE A 185 -20.11 8.25 -2.02
CA PHE A 185 -19.58 9.53 -1.58
C PHE A 185 -18.06 9.65 -1.82
N ASN A 186 -17.31 8.56 -1.62
CA ASN A 186 -15.87 8.48 -1.84
C ASN A 186 -15.46 8.82 -3.28
N LYS A 187 -16.32 8.60 -4.28
CA LYS A 187 -16.03 8.90 -5.69
C LYS A 187 -15.81 10.38 -5.97
N LYS A 188 -16.21 11.28 -5.04
CA LYS A 188 -15.99 12.73 -5.13
C LYS A 188 -14.54 13.14 -4.79
N PHE A 189 -13.78 12.25 -4.14
CA PHE A 189 -12.44 12.54 -3.62
C PHE A 189 -11.35 11.80 -4.41
N PRO A 190 -10.08 12.24 -4.31
CA PRO A 190 -8.96 11.47 -4.82
C PRO A 190 -8.96 10.05 -4.23
N TYR A 191 -8.81 9.04 -5.08
CA TYR A 191 -8.79 7.66 -4.63
C TYR A 191 -7.58 7.38 -3.73
N VAL A 192 -7.84 6.77 -2.58
CA VAL A 192 -6.81 6.23 -1.67
C VAL A 192 -7.17 4.78 -1.40
N LYS A 193 -6.20 3.87 -1.43
CA LYS A 193 -6.45 2.43 -1.19
C LYS A 193 -6.90 2.24 0.28
N PRO A 194 -8.08 1.63 0.55
CA PRO A 194 -8.40 1.11 1.87
C PRO A 194 -7.42 -0.01 2.23
N LEU A 195 -6.90 -0.01 3.46
CA LEU A 195 -5.90 -0.97 3.91
C LEU A 195 -6.32 -1.55 5.26
N GLU A 196 -6.42 -2.88 5.34
CA GLU A 196 -6.50 -3.60 6.61
C GLU A 196 -5.08 -3.79 7.16
N LEU A 197 -4.76 -3.13 8.27
CA LEU A 197 -3.41 -3.15 8.85
C LEU A 197 -3.45 -3.61 10.30
N GLU A 198 -2.57 -4.54 10.65
CA GLU A 198 -2.37 -5.00 12.03
C GLU A 198 -1.97 -3.84 12.99
N CYS A 199 -1.47 -2.73 12.45
CA CYS A 199 -1.06 -1.54 13.21
C CYS A 199 -2.12 -0.44 13.31
N GLN A 200 -3.34 -0.63 12.78
CA GLN A 200 -4.43 0.36 12.86
C GLN A 200 -4.60 0.96 14.26
N PRO A 201 -4.68 0.19 15.37
CA PRO A 201 -4.89 0.76 16.71
C PRO A 201 -3.67 1.48 17.33
N LEU A 202 -2.55 1.65 16.62
CA LEU A 202 -1.31 2.27 17.14
C LEU A 202 -1.20 3.78 16.79
N HIS A 203 -2.33 4.50 16.81
CA HIS A 203 -2.60 5.86 16.28
C HIS A 203 -1.66 7.03 16.66
N GLU A 204 -0.57 6.79 17.39
CA GLU A 204 0.48 7.81 17.57
C GLU A 204 1.25 8.10 16.27
N PHE A 205 1.22 7.19 15.28
CA PHE A 205 2.09 7.29 14.11
C PHE A 205 1.34 7.48 12.79
N ARG A 206 1.94 8.25 11.87
CA ARG A 206 1.41 8.49 10.52
C ARG A 206 1.70 7.29 9.62
N LEU A 207 0.75 6.91 8.78
CA LEU A 207 0.92 5.87 7.77
C LEU A 207 1.38 6.48 6.44
N GLY A 208 2.48 5.99 5.89
CA GLY A 208 2.97 6.37 4.56
C GLY A 208 3.42 5.17 3.75
N ARG A 209 3.83 5.39 2.50
CA ARG A 209 4.33 4.33 1.60
C ARG A 209 5.74 4.64 1.12
N ILE A 210 6.66 3.69 1.16
CA ILE A 210 8.04 3.90 0.69
C ILE A 210 8.05 4.11 -0.83
N ALA A 211 8.36 5.35 -1.23
CA ALA A 211 8.44 5.77 -2.62
C ALA A 211 9.78 5.43 -3.26
N SER A 212 10.87 5.64 -2.54
CA SER A 212 12.23 5.36 -3.01
C SER A 212 13.18 5.06 -1.86
N VAL A 213 14.25 4.33 -2.15
CA VAL A 213 15.34 4.04 -1.21
C VAL A 213 16.67 4.42 -1.85
N LYS A 214 17.42 5.32 -1.21
CA LYS A 214 18.74 5.79 -1.67
C LYS A 214 19.75 5.68 -0.53
N LYS A 215 20.56 4.62 -0.55
CA LYS A 215 21.49 4.27 0.53
C LYS A 215 20.74 4.13 1.87
N ASN A 216 20.92 5.08 2.79
CA ASN A 216 20.28 5.08 4.11
C ASN A 216 19.17 6.14 4.23
N ILE A 217 18.78 6.77 3.12
CA ILE A 217 17.69 7.74 3.07
C ILE A 217 16.51 7.08 2.35
N TYR A 218 15.37 7.10 3.01
CA TYR A 218 14.08 6.63 2.52
C TYR A 218 13.24 7.83 2.15
N THR A 219 12.49 7.73 1.05
CA THR A 219 11.45 8.71 0.72
C THR A 219 10.11 8.08 1.00
N ILE A 220 9.32 8.68 1.88
CA ILE A 220 7.96 8.26 2.20
C ILE A 220 6.99 9.12 1.38
N LYS A 221 6.15 8.49 0.55
CA LYS A 221 4.97 9.14 -0.01
C LYS A 221 3.91 9.22 1.09
N PHE A 222 3.51 10.43 1.42
CA PHE A 222 2.49 10.72 2.40
C PHE A 222 1.54 11.76 1.84
N TRP A 223 0.39 11.31 1.37
CA TRP A 223 -0.50 12.11 0.53
C TRP A 223 0.27 12.68 -0.67
N GLU A 224 0.16 13.98 -0.94
CA GLU A 224 0.86 14.66 -2.02
C GLU A 224 2.36 14.84 -1.70
N SER A 225 2.75 14.77 -0.43
CA SER A 225 4.11 15.04 0.04
C SER A 225 5.07 13.85 -0.16
N GLU A 226 6.33 14.18 -0.49
CA GLU A 226 7.45 13.26 -0.41
C GLU A 226 8.35 13.65 0.77
N ILE A 227 8.40 12.80 1.78
CA ILE A 227 9.07 13.09 3.05
C ILE A 227 10.36 12.28 3.15
N PRO A 228 11.53 12.92 3.32
CA PRO A 228 12.77 12.21 3.60
C PRO A 228 12.75 11.63 5.00
N ALA A 229 13.20 10.39 5.14
CA ALA A 229 13.19 9.66 6.40
C ALA A 229 14.41 8.74 6.55
N LYS A 230 14.69 8.40 7.82
CA LYS A 230 15.67 7.41 8.24
C LYS A 230 15.01 6.32 9.08
N LEU A 231 15.71 5.20 9.23
CA LEU A 231 15.26 4.11 10.09
C LEU A 231 15.49 4.44 11.58
N LYS A 232 14.53 4.06 12.43
CA LYS A 232 14.74 3.99 13.88
C LYS A 232 15.82 2.96 14.22
N GLY A 233 16.59 3.20 15.28
CA GLY A 233 17.82 2.46 15.57
C GLY A 233 17.69 0.93 15.62
N PHE A 234 16.55 0.40 16.09
CA PHE A 234 16.35 -1.05 16.18
C PHE A 234 16.34 -1.76 14.82
N PHE A 235 16.06 -1.05 13.72
CA PHE A 235 16.10 -1.64 12.38
C PHE A 235 17.49 -2.12 11.97
N TYR A 236 18.57 -1.56 12.54
CA TYR A 236 19.94 -1.99 12.22
C TYR A 236 20.30 -3.38 12.76
N GLU A 237 19.47 -3.92 13.67
CA GLU A 237 19.59 -5.28 14.20
C GLU A 237 18.69 -6.29 13.46
N LYS A 238 17.82 -5.81 12.57
CA LYS A 238 16.85 -6.62 11.84
C LYS A 238 17.46 -7.30 10.61
N ALA A 239 16.83 -8.41 10.20
CA ALA A 239 17.22 -9.09 8.97
C ALA A 239 16.92 -8.22 7.73
N ALA A 240 17.62 -8.45 6.63
CA ALA A 240 17.43 -7.68 5.39
C ALA A 240 15.99 -7.72 4.86
N GLU A 241 15.25 -8.78 5.17
CA GLU A 241 13.85 -8.96 4.81
C GLU A 241 12.88 -8.13 5.63
N GLU A 242 13.27 -7.69 6.83
CA GLU A 242 12.47 -6.82 7.70
C GLU A 242 12.75 -5.34 7.44
N LEU A 243 13.79 -5.01 6.67
CA LEU A 243 14.09 -3.63 6.30
C LEU A 243 13.06 -3.11 5.29
N PRO A 244 12.65 -1.82 5.39
CA PRO A 244 11.71 -1.26 4.43
C PRO A 244 12.26 -1.30 3.00
N ILE A 245 11.39 -1.62 2.03
CA ILE A 245 11.66 -1.58 0.59
C ILE A 245 10.60 -0.75 -0.13
N VAL A 246 10.83 -0.43 -1.41
CA VAL A 246 9.87 0.34 -2.20
C VAL A 246 8.53 -0.39 -2.26
N GLY A 247 7.45 0.36 -2.03
CA GLY A 247 6.10 -0.18 -1.97
C GLY A 247 5.62 -0.56 -0.56
N ASP A 248 6.51 -0.64 0.44
CA ASP A 248 6.12 -0.91 1.83
C ASP A 248 5.25 0.20 2.39
N TYR A 249 4.18 -0.18 3.08
CA TYR A 249 3.50 0.72 4.01
C TYR A 249 4.28 0.75 5.31
N VAL A 250 4.47 1.95 5.85
CA VAL A 250 5.28 2.20 7.05
C VAL A 250 4.57 3.17 7.96
N THR A 251 4.75 2.99 9.26
CA THR A 251 4.44 4.05 10.22
C THR A 251 5.69 4.91 10.47
N PHE A 252 5.49 6.20 10.68
CA PHE A 252 6.60 7.14 10.90
C PHE A 252 6.26 8.31 11.81
N GLU A 253 7.29 8.83 12.48
CA GLU A 253 7.29 10.09 13.22
C GLU A 253 7.71 11.22 12.27
N LEU A 254 6.80 12.17 11.99
CA LEU A 254 7.09 13.31 11.12
C LEU A 254 8.02 14.29 11.82
N ASN A 255 9.10 14.68 11.15
CA ASN A 255 9.97 15.77 11.57
C ASN A 255 9.93 16.90 10.52
N PRO A 256 9.19 17.99 10.76
CA PRO A 256 9.09 19.11 9.80
C PRO A 256 10.41 19.84 9.53
N TRP A 257 11.41 19.71 10.42
CA TRP A 257 12.67 20.46 10.36
C TRP A 257 13.86 19.60 9.91
N GLY A 258 13.62 18.34 9.54
CA GLY A 258 14.69 17.41 9.17
C GLY A 258 14.18 16.11 8.59
N GLU A 259 14.93 15.03 8.82
CA GLU A 259 14.50 13.70 8.39
C GLU A 259 13.50 13.13 9.40
N SER A 260 12.41 12.60 8.87
CA SER A 260 11.43 11.84 9.64
C SER A 260 11.98 10.47 10.03
N VAL A 261 11.35 9.79 10.98
CA VAL A 261 11.83 8.50 11.48
C VAL A 261 10.81 7.42 11.20
N ILE A 262 11.19 6.41 10.41
CA ILE A 262 10.38 5.21 10.18
C ILE A 262 10.39 4.37 11.46
N THR A 263 9.21 4.11 12.01
CA THR A 263 9.01 3.43 13.29
C THR A 263 8.60 1.98 13.13
N SER A 264 7.88 1.61 12.05
CA SER A 264 7.54 0.22 11.74
C SER A 264 7.30 0.01 10.24
N VAL A 265 7.35 -1.26 9.81
CA VAL A 265 6.94 -1.71 8.47
C VAL A 265 5.66 -2.54 8.64
N CYS A 266 4.61 -2.20 7.90
CA CYS A 266 3.37 -2.97 7.88
C CYS A 266 3.60 -4.31 7.17
N LYS A 267 2.75 -5.30 7.47
CA LYS A 267 2.78 -6.61 6.82
C LYS A 267 2.67 -6.47 5.30
N ARG A 268 3.55 -7.18 4.58
CA ARG A 268 3.57 -7.18 3.12
C ARG A 268 2.53 -8.17 2.60
N THR A 269 1.79 -7.74 1.57
CA THR A 269 0.84 -8.58 0.82
C THR A 269 1.53 -9.37 -0.28
N SER A 270 2.57 -8.79 -0.89
CA SER A 270 3.39 -9.41 -1.92
C SER A 270 4.83 -8.89 -1.83
N VAL A 271 5.78 -9.67 -2.34
CA VAL A 271 7.22 -9.35 -2.30
C VAL A 271 7.92 -9.87 -3.55
N LEU A 272 8.41 -8.97 -4.40
CA LEU A 272 9.33 -9.33 -5.49
C LEU A 272 10.76 -9.34 -4.96
N LYS A 273 11.39 -10.51 -5.06
CA LYS A 273 12.79 -10.73 -4.71
C LYS A 273 13.60 -10.97 -5.97
N ARG A 274 14.83 -10.48 -5.95
CA ARG A 274 15.84 -10.89 -6.92
C ARG A 274 16.76 -11.91 -6.26
N PRO A 275 16.80 -13.15 -6.76
CA PRO A 275 17.82 -14.10 -6.39
C PRO A 275 19.21 -13.55 -6.77
N ASP A 276 20.11 -13.45 -5.79
CA ASP A 276 21.45 -12.93 -5.98
C ASP A 276 22.31 -13.90 -6.84
N GLN A 277 23.00 -13.37 -7.86
CA GLN A 277 23.99 -14.11 -8.65
C GLN A 277 25.41 -14.04 -8.02
N ALA A 278 25.64 -13.13 -7.06
CA ALA A 278 26.93 -12.91 -6.43
C ALA A 278 27.17 -13.79 -5.18
N LYS A 279 28.44 -13.82 -4.74
CA LYS A 279 29.02 -14.69 -3.69
C LYS A 279 28.43 -14.51 -2.27
N THR A 280 27.35 -13.76 -2.10
CA THR A 280 26.78 -13.34 -0.80
C THR A 280 25.58 -14.17 -0.35
N ALA A 281 24.94 -14.92 -1.25
CA ALA A 281 23.86 -15.90 -0.95
C ALA A 281 22.61 -15.33 -0.24
N THR A 282 22.40 -14.02 -0.27
CA THR A 282 21.23 -13.34 0.32
C THR A 282 20.35 -12.77 -0.79
N ASP A 283 19.07 -13.13 -0.81
CA ASP A 283 18.12 -12.59 -1.79
C ASP A 283 17.95 -11.07 -1.61
N GLN A 284 17.85 -10.37 -2.73
CA GLN A 284 17.67 -8.93 -2.72
C GLN A 284 16.18 -8.60 -2.79
N TYR A 285 15.63 -8.06 -1.70
CA TYR A 285 14.26 -7.58 -1.64
C TYR A 285 14.11 -6.30 -2.47
N MET A 286 13.17 -6.30 -3.42
CA MET A 286 13.07 -5.23 -4.43
C MET A 286 11.89 -4.32 -4.23
N VAL A 287 10.71 -4.93 -4.24
CA VAL A 287 9.40 -4.26 -4.22
C VAL A 287 8.46 -5.09 -3.37
N SER A 288 7.58 -4.43 -2.65
CA SER A 288 6.46 -5.04 -1.95
C SER A 288 5.13 -4.40 -2.33
N ASN A 289 4.04 -5.08 -2.00
CA ASN A 289 2.67 -4.61 -2.19
C ASN A 289 2.40 -4.16 -3.65
N ALA A 290 2.94 -4.92 -4.60
CA ALA A 290 2.55 -4.85 -6.00
C ALA A 290 1.42 -5.86 -6.22
N ASP A 291 0.33 -5.43 -6.85
CA ASP A 291 -0.79 -6.30 -7.21
C ASP A 291 -0.47 -7.02 -8.54
N LEU A 292 0.11 -6.29 -9.50
CA LEU A 292 0.50 -6.80 -10.81
C LEU A 292 1.98 -6.59 -11.07
N VAL A 293 2.55 -7.45 -11.92
CA VAL A 293 3.86 -7.22 -12.52
C VAL A 293 3.80 -7.33 -14.03
N PHE A 294 4.15 -6.23 -14.69
CA PHE A 294 4.25 -6.14 -16.13
C PHE A 294 5.65 -6.56 -16.55
N ILE A 295 5.73 -7.73 -17.20
CA ILE A 295 6.96 -8.28 -17.76
C ILE A 295 7.08 -7.76 -19.19
N VAL A 296 7.82 -6.68 -19.35
CA VAL A 296 7.99 -5.94 -20.60
C VAL A 296 9.18 -6.49 -21.38
N THR A 297 8.91 -7.00 -22.58
CA THR A 297 9.91 -7.46 -23.54
C THR A 297 9.63 -6.85 -24.90
N SER A 298 10.65 -6.73 -25.75
CA SER A 298 10.50 -6.20 -27.11
C SER A 298 10.47 -7.33 -28.13
N LEU A 299 9.62 -7.24 -29.16
CA LEU A 299 9.47 -8.24 -30.24
C LEU A 299 10.60 -8.22 -31.28
N ASN A 300 11.69 -7.52 -31.00
CA ASN A 300 12.92 -7.58 -31.79
C ASN A 300 13.84 -8.71 -31.25
N GLU A 301 15.16 -8.58 -31.43
CA GLU A 301 16.16 -9.52 -30.92
C GLU A 301 16.15 -9.72 -29.39
N ASP A 302 15.41 -8.90 -28.64
CA ASP A 302 15.29 -9.03 -27.18
C ASP A 302 14.24 -10.07 -26.73
N TYR A 303 13.39 -10.55 -27.64
CA TYR A 303 12.39 -11.57 -27.29
C TYR A 303 13.06 -12.84 -26.79
N SER A 304 12.67 -13.29 -25.59
CA SER A 304 13.22 -14.49 -24.98
C SER A 304 12.17 -15.20 -24.12
N TYR A 305 11.63 -16.29 -24.68
CA TYR A 305 10.68 -17.16 -24.00
C TYR A 305 11.16 -17.60 -22.61
N ASN A 306 12.42 -18.07 -22.50
CA ASN A 306 13.02 -18.52 -21.25
C ASN A 306 13.11 -17.40 -20.20
N ARG A 307 13.39 -16.17 -20.65
CA ARG A 307 13.48 -15.00 -19.77
C ARG A 307 12.09 -14.61 -19.25
N ILE A 308 11.08 -14.64 -20.10
CA ILE A 308 9.68 -14.39 -19.72
C ILE A 308 9.25 -15.42 -18.68
N ALA A 309 9.47 -16.71 -18.95
CA ALA A 309 9.12 -17.80 -18.03
C ALA A 309 9.78 -17.63 -16.66
N ARG A 310 11.06 -17.23 -16.62
CA ARG A 310 11.77 -16.93 -15.38
C ARG A 310 11.11 -15.78 -14.59
N TYR A 311 10.75 -14.69 -15.25
CA TYR A 311 10.08 -13.57 -14.58
C TYR A 311 8.70 -13.96 -14.07
N VAL A 312 7.96 -14.77 -14.82
CA VAL A 312 6.65 -15.33 -14.42
C VAL A 312 6.80 -16.14 -13.13
N SER A 313 7.76 -17.06 -13.05
CA SER A 313 7.97 -17.86 -11.83
C SER A 313 8.34 -17.02 -10.60
N VAL A 314 9.17 -15.99 -10.77
CA VAL A 314 9.53 -15.06 -9.66
C VAL A 314 8.34 -14.22 -9.21
N ALA A 315 7.46 -13.82 -10.15
CA ALA A 315 6.25 -13.08 -9.85
C ALA A 315 5.29 -13.91 -8.99
N LEU A 316 5.03 -15.14 -9.43
CA LEU A 316 4.13 -16.08 -8.75
C LEU A 316 4.64 -16.43 -7.34
N GLU A 317 5.93 -16.76 -7.20
CA GLU A 317 6.55 -17.00 -5.88
C GLU A 317 6.44 -15.77 -4.95
N GLY A 318 6.52 -14.57 -5.53
CA GLY A 318 6.38 -13.31 -4.82
C GLY A 318 4.94 -12.93 -4.46
N GLY A 319 3.94 -13.73 -4.87
CA GLY A 319 2.52 -13.43 -4.69
C GLY A 319 2.04 -12.24 -5.54
N VAL A 320 2.65 -12.02 -6.71
CA VAL A 320 2.29 -10.95 -7.64
C VAL A 320 1.80 -11.54 -8.95
N THR A 321 0.66 -11.08 -9.47
CA THR A 321 0.11 -11.60 -10.72
C THR A 321 0.92 -11.10 -11.93
N PRO A 322 1.52 -12.00 -12.73
CA PRO A 322 2.28 -11.61 -13.91
C PRO A 322 1.37 -11.30 -15.11
N VAL A 323 1.72 -10.24 -15.86
CA VAL A 323 1.16 -9.92 -17.17
C VAL A 323 2.32 -9.66 -18.12
N VAL A 324 2.38 -10.36 -19.26
CA VAL A 324 3.46 -10.21 -20.22
C VAL A 324 3.09 -9.16 -21.26
N ILE A 325 4.02 -8.26 -21.55
CA ILE A 325 3.84 -7.19 -22.53
C ILE A 325 4.91 -7.29 -23.59
N LEU A 326 4.50 -7.69 -24.79
CA LEU A 326 5.30 -7.78 -25.98
C LEU A 326 5.23 -6.44 -26.73
N THR A 327 6.20 -5.56 -26.47
CA THR A 327 6.28 -4.24 -27.08
C THR A 327 6.86 -4.26 -28.50
N LYS A 328 6.66 -3.17 -29.23
CA LYS A 328 7.13 -2.96 -30.62
C LYS A 328 6.53 -3.98 -31.59
N MET A 329 5.24 -4.28 -31.45
CA MET A 329 4.52 -5.18 -32.36
C MET A 329 4.57 -4.71 -33.82
N ASP A 330 4.82 -3.41 -34.06
CA ASP A 330 5.01 -2.83 -35.39
C ASP A 330 6.26 -3.34 -36.13
N LEU A 331 7.18 -4.04 -35.46
CA LEU A 331 8.41 -4.57 -36.05
C LEU A 331 8.27 -6.00 -36.60
N VAL A 332 7.14 -6.66 -36.38
CA VAL A 332 6.92 -8.06 -36.78
C VAL A 332 5.62 -8.19 -37.56
N GLU A 333 5.59 -9.11 -38.53
CA GLU A 333 4.39 -9.34 -39.34
C GLU A 333 3.28 -10.06 -38.55
N ASP A 334 3.66 -10.99 -37.66
CA ASP A 334 2.72 -11.78 -36.86
C ASP A 334 3.12 -11.76 -35.36
N ALA A 335 2.75 -10.67 -34.68
CA ALA A 335 2.94 -10.53 -33.24
C ALA A 335 2.12 -11.55 -32.42
N TYR A 336 0.98 -12.01 -32.96
CA TYR A 336 0.05 -12.89 -32.23
C TYR A 336 0.59 -14.31 -32.10
N SER A 337 1.45 -14.76 -33.00
CA SER A 337 2.20 -16.01 -32.82
C SER A 337 3.05 -16.02 -31.55
N TYR A 338 3.72 -14.91 -31.22
CA TYR A 338 4.51 -14.74 -30.00
C TYR A 338 3.64 -14.62 -28.75
N VAL A 339 2.46 -14.01 -28.88
CA VAL A 339 1.45 -13.98 -27.80
C VAL A 339 1.06 -15.41 -27.44
N ALA A 340 0.61 -16.19 -28.44
CA ALA A 340 0.22 -17.57 -28.25
C ALA A 340 1.35 -18.44 -27.69
N GLU A 341 2.60 -18.24 -28.15
CA GLU A 341 3.76 -18.94 -27.60
C GLU A 341 3.94 -18.59 -26.11
N ALA A 342 3.99 -17.31 -25.75
CA ALA A 342 4.21 -16.87 -24.37
C ALA A 342 3.06 -17.27 -23.42
N GLU A 343 1.81 -17.34 -23.89
CA GLU A 343 0.66 -17.82 -23.10
C GLU A 343 0.84 -19.28 -22.64
N THR A 344 1.63 -20.09 -23.36
CA THR A 344 1.92 -21.48 -22.97
C THR A 344 2.82 -21.59 -21.74
N ILE A 345 3.41 -20.50 -21.25
CA ILE A 345 4.34 -20.49 -20.11
C ILE A 345 3.63 -20.90 -18.81
N SER A 346 2.44 -20.36 -18.55
CA SER A 346 1.70 -20.63 -17.32
C SER A 346 0.19 -20.53 -17.58
N PRO A 347 -0.64 -21.46 -17.05
CA PRO A 347 -2.08 -21.40 -17.21
C PRO A 347 -2.67 -20.06 -16.75
N GLY A 348 -3.50 -19.45 -17.60
CA GLY A 348 -4.16 -18.17 -17.28
C GLY A 348 -3.25 -16.94 -17.39
N LEU A 349 -1.99 -17.09 -17.83
CA LEU A 349 -1.09 -15.97 -18.08
C LEU A 349 -1.67 -15.06 -19.18
N LYS A 350 -1.81 -13.77 -18.86
CA LYS A 350 -2.22 -12.75 -19.83
C LYS A 350 -1.02 -12.22 -20.57
N VAL A 351 -1.11 -12.16 -21.90
CA VAL A 351 -0.06 -11.67 -22.78
C VAL A 351 -0.65 -10.67 -23.77
N HIS A 352 -0.06 -9.47 -23.83
CA HIS A 352 -0.49 -8.41 -24.75
C HIS A 352 0.64 -8.02 -25.69
N ALA A 353 0.35 -7.95 -26.99
CA ALA A 353 1.23 -7.32 -27.97
C ALA A 353 0.82 -5.86 -28.17
N VAL A 354 1.78 -4.93 -28.08
CA VAL A 354 1.52 -3.49 -28.17
C VAL A 354 2.55 -2.75 -29.01
N SER A 355 2.12 -1.63 -29.60
CA SER A 355 3.01 -0.58 -30.10
C SER A 355 2.65 0.72 -29.39
N ALA A 356 3.48 1.12 -28.42
CA ALA A 356 3.26 2.36 -27.66
C ALA A 356 3.40 3.62 -28.54
N THR A 357 4.17 3.54 -29.63
CA THR A 357 4.35 4.63 -30.60
C THR A 357 3.17 4.77 -31.56
N MET A 358 2.58 3.65 -31.99
CA MET A 358 1.41 3.64 -32.87
C MET A 358 0.06 3.65 -32.12
N GLY A 359 0.09 3.46 -30.80
CA GLY A 359 -1.09 3.35 -29.94
C GLY A 359 -1.81 1.99 -30.02
N TRP A 360 -1.23 0.99 -30.68
CA TRP A 360 -1.85 -0.32 -30.89
C TRP A 360 -1.82 -1.17 -29.62
N GLY A 361 -2.91 -1.89 -29.35
CA GLY A 361 -3.05 -2.79 -28.18
C GLY A 361 -3.21 -2.09 -26.83
N LEU A 362 -3.03 -0.77 -26.74
CA LEU A 362 -3.07 -0.04 -25.46
C LEU A 362 -4.45 -0.01 -24.80
N ASN A 363 -5.54 -0.16 -25.57
CA ASN A 363 -6.89 -0.14 -25.00
C ASN A 363 -7.17 -1.33 -24.07
N GLU A 364 -6.47 -2.44 -24.24
CA GLU A 364 -6.61 -3.65 -23.40
C GLU A 364 -6.16 -3.36 -21.97
N PHE A 365 -5.28 -2.38 -21.76
CA PHE A 365 -4.72 -2.05 -20.45
C PHE A 365 -5.72 -1.42 -19.48
N ARG A 366 -6.89 -0.99 -19.97
CA ARG A 366 -7.94 -0.40 -19.12
C ARG A 366 -8.39 -1.35 -18.01
N GLU A 367 -8.29 -2.67 -18.23
CA GLU A 367 -8.63 -3.67 -17.21
C GLU A 367 -7.65 -3.68 -16.02
N TYR A 368 -6.42 -3.20 -16.22
CA TYR A 368 -5.37 -3.15 -15.19
C TYR A 368 -5.26 -1.78 -14.53
N LEU A 369 -5.66 -0.72 -15.23
CA LEU A 369 -5.61 0.66 -14.75
C LEU A 369 -6.82 0.99 -13.87
N VAL A 370 -7.04 0.17 -12.84
CA VAL A 370 -8.13 0.28 -11.88
C VAL A 370 -7.62 0.96 -10.60
N PRO A 371 -8.40 1.86 -9.96
CA PRO A 371 -7.99 2.51 -8.73
C PRO A 371 -7.54 1.51 -7.66
N GLY A 372 -6.38 1.76 -7.03
CA GLY A 372 -5.79 0.93 -5.97
C GLY A 372 -4.83 -0.14 -6.46
N VAL A 373 -4.74 -0.36 -7.77
CA VAL A 373 -3.79 -1.30 -8.36
C VAL A 373 -2.39 -0.68 -8.38
N SER A 374 -1.42 -1.43 -7.84
CA SER A 374 0.01 -1.17 -7.89
C SER A 374 0.68 -2.11 -8.89
N ILE A 375 1.28 -1.55 -9.93
CA ILE A 375 1.87 -2.30 -11.05
C ILE A 375 3.39 -2.14 -11.03
N CYS A 376 4.11 -3.23 -10.81
CA CYS A 376 5.56 -3.25 -10.94
C CYS A 376 5.98 -3.48 -12.40
N LEU A 377 7.02 -2.78 -12.89
CA LEU A 377 7.59 -3.05 -14.21
C LEU A 377 8.87 -3.86 -14.11
N LEU A 378 8.94 -4.95 -14.88
CA LEU A 378 10.11 -5.78 -15.10
C LEU A 378 10.45 -5.83 -16.59
N GLY A 379 11.74 -5.97 -16.94
CA GLY A 379 12.14 -6.10 -18.34
C GLY A 379 13.54 -5.54 -18.64
N SER A 380 14.09 -5.92 -19.78
CA SER A 380 15.42 -5.48 -20.24
C SER A 380 15.49 -3.95 -20.47
N SER A 381 16.71 -3.41 -20.51
CA SER A 381 16.90 -2.02 -20.94
C SER A 381 16.59 -1.91 -22.44
N GLY A 382 15.83 -0.90 -22.86
CA GLY A 382 15.43 -0.76 -24.27
C GLY A 382 14.17 -1.54 -24.69
N ALA A 383 13.57 -2.32 -23.79
CA ALA A 383 12.27 -2.98 -24.00
C ALA A 383 11.06 -2.03 -24.05
N GLY A 384 11.25 -0.70 -24.02
CA GLY A 384 10.14 0.25 -24.17
C GLY A 384 9.33 0.57 -22.90
N LYS A 385 9.78 0.19 -21.70
CA LYS A 385 9.09 0.48 -20.41
C LYS A 385 8.71 1.96 -20.23
N SER A 386 9.66 2.89 -20.40
CA SER A 386 9.40 4.32 -20.22
C SER A 386 8.41 4.86 -21.26
N THR A 387 8.50 4.38 -22.51
CA THR A 387 7.55 4.71 -23.58
C THR A 387 6.15 4.20 -23.25
N LEU A 388 6.05 2.97 -22.73
CA LEU A 388 4.79 2.38 -22.28
C LEU A 388 4.19 3.20 -21.11
N ILE A 389 4.97 3.57 -20.10
CA ILE A 389 4.50 4.41 -18.98
C ILE A 389 3.90 5.71 -19.50
N ASN A 390 4.62 6.43 -20.38
CA ASN A 390 4.13 7.71 -20.91
C ASN A 390 2.85 7.53 -21.73
N ALA A 391 2.76 6.45 -22.51
CA ALA A 391 1.56 6.14 -23.29
C ALA A 391 0.36 5.83 -22.37
N LEU A 392 0.56 5.05 -21.31
CA LEU A 392 -0.49 4.74 -20.32
C LEU A 392 -0.88 5.96 -19.48
N ALA A 393 0.06 6.85 -19.17
CA ALA A 393 -0.20 8.07 -18.42
C ALA A 393 -0.91 9.16 -19.26
N GLY A 394 -0.89 9.05 -20.59
CA GLY A 394 -1.37 10.10 -21.50
C GLY A 394 -0.57 11.41 -21.43
N ARG A 395 0.57 11.42 -20.74
CA ARG A 395 1.45 12.58 -20.53
C ARG A 395 2.90 12.11 -20.36
N GLU A 396 3.86 13.00 -20.57
CA GLU A 396 5.26 12.68 -20.29
C GLU A 396 5.49 12.63 -18.77
N VAL A 397 5.65 11.41 -18.24
CA VAL A 397 5.95 11.14 -16.83
C VAL A 397 7.41 10.72 -16.66
N MET A 398 7.96 10.03 -17.65
CA MET A 398 9.36 9.63 -17.74
C MET A 398 10.03 10.27 -18.95
N LYS A 399 11.26 10.76 -18.78
CA LYS A 399 12.08 11.23 -19.90
C LYS A 399 12.45 10.03 -20.79
N THR A 400 11.98 10.02 -22.05
CA THR A 400 12.41 9.04 -23.06
C THR A 400 13.57 9.62 -23.87
N ALA A 401 14.81 9.20 -23.60
CA ALA A 401 15.91 9.51 -24.51
C ALA A 401 15.82 8.60 -25.74
N ALA A 402 15.86 9.18 -26.95
CA ALA A 402 16.07 8.42 -28.17
C ALA A 402 17.41 7.66 -28.06
N ILE A 403 17.42 6.41 -28.53
CA ILE A 403 18.62 5.56 -28.59
C ILE A 403 19.70 6.36 -29.33
N ARG A 404 20.76 6.79 -28.64
CA ARG A 404 21.95 7.36 -29.29
C ARG A 404 22.73 6.21 -29.88
N GLU A 405 22.94 6.25 -31.19
CA GLU A 405 23.66 5.24 -31.98
C GLU A 405 25.18 5.26 -31.80
N ASP A 406 25.73 6.16 -30.98
CA ASP A 406 27.16 6.20 -30.70
C ASP A 406 27.40 5.98 -29.20
N ASP A 407 28.26 5.00 -28.92
CA ASP A 407 28.97 4.69 -27.68
C ASP A 407 28.61 3.31 -27.09
N GLY A 408 29.36 2.29 -27.54
CA GLY A 408 29.28 0.87 -27.15
C GLY A 408 29.58 0.53 -25.67
N GLU A 409 29.39 1.47 -24.75
CA GLU A 409 29.40 1.24 -23.30
C GLU A 409 28.15 1.86 -22.66
N GLY A 410 27.01 1.19 -22.87
CA GLY A 410 25.68 1.61 -22.43
C GLY A 410 25.55 1.86 -20.92
N ARG A 411 25.79 3.11 -20.52
CA ARG A 411 25.62 3.61 -19.16
C ARG A 411 24.44 4.58 -19.06
N HIS A 412 23.24 4.13 -19.43
CA HIS A 412 22.00 4.82 -19.08
C HIS A 412 21.55 4.39 -17.69
N THR A 413 21.49 5.35 -16.76
CA THR A 413 21.21 5.17 -15.33
C THR A 413 19.94 5.95 -14.94
N THR A 414 18.76 5.39 -15.16
CA THR A 414 17.66 5.62 -14.21
C THR A 414 18.03 4.78 -12.99
N THR A 415 18.69 5.34 -11.97
CA THR A 415 19.24 4.57 -10.83
C THR A 415 18.29 4.46 -9.64
N HIS A 416 17.04 4.89 -9.78
CA HIS A 416 16.14 5.07 -8.66
C HIS A 416 14.87 4.27 -8.85
N ARG A 417 14.60 3.36 -7.91
CA ARG A 417 13.30 2.72 -7.75
C ARG A 417 12.33 3.78 -7.26
N GLN A 418 11.24 4.02 -7.99
CA GLN A 418 10.32 5.11 -7.69
C GLN A 418 8.87 4.66 -7.86
N LEU A 419 8.01 5.03 -6.90
CA LEU A 419 6.56 5.02 -7.06
C LEU A 419 6.13 6.21 -7.93
N ILE A 420 5.34 5.93 -8.95
CA ILE A 420 4.85 6.90 -9.92
C ILE A 420 3.33 6.83 -9.93
N ASP A 421 2.68 7.96 -9.67
CA ASP A 421 1.23 8.07 -9.76
C ASP A 421 0.81 8.34 -11.21
N LEU A 422 0.04 7.42 -11.79
CA LEU A 422 -0.52 7.58 -13.14
C LEU A 422 -1.80 8.43 -13.16
N GLY A 423 -2.33 8.80 -11.99
CA GLY A 423 -3.67 9.35 -11.84
C GLY A 423 -4.71 8.25 -11.69
N GLY A 424 -5.92 8.64 -11.26
CA GLY A 424 -7.03 7.70 -11.06
C GLY A 424 -6.78 6.64 -9.98
N GLY A 425 -5.81 6.83 -9.09
CA GLY A 425 -5.49 5.89 -8.02
C GLY A 425 -4.60 4.71 -8.43
N VAL A 426 -4.01 4.73 -9.64
CA VAL A 426 -3.11 3.67 -10.12
C VAL A 426 -1.66 4.05 -9.85
N THR A 427 -0.89 3.12 -9.27
CA THR A 427 0.53 3.34 -8.96
C THR A 427 1.42 2.44 -9.82
N ILE A 428 2.43 3.02 -10.47
CA ILE A 428 3.52 2.28 -11.13
C ILE A 428 4.73 2.24 -10.21
N ILE A 429 5.35 1.06 -10.09
CA ILE A 429 6.60 0.86 -9.37
C ILE A 429 7.68 0.58 -10.42
N ASP A 430 8.46 1.60 -10.77
CA ASP A 430 9.59 1.37 -11.68
C ASP A 430 10.78 0.83 -10.88
N THR A 431 11.26 -0.35 -11.27
CA THR A 431 12.47 -0.93 -10.72
C THR A 431 13.58 -0.89 -11.77
N PRO A 432 14.47 0.11 -11.72
CA PRO A 432 15.63 0.04 -12.59
C PRO A 432 16.50 -1.16 -12.19
N GLY A 433 16.98 -1.86 -13.22
CA GLY A 433 18.10 -2.78 -13.06
C GLY A 433 17.76 -4.24 -12.80
N MET A 434 16.60 -4.73 -13.24
CA MET A 434 16.41 -6.18 -13.46
C MET A 434 17.17 -6.66 -14.72
N ARG A 435 18.46 -6.32 -14.83
CA ARG A 435 19.38 -6.95 -15.79
C ARG A 435 19.54 -8.41 -15.36
N GLU A 436 18.98 -9.34 -16.13
CA GLU A 436 19.02 -10.80 -15.95
C GLU A 436 18.92 -11.28 -14.48
N ILE A 437 17.71 -11.69 -14.08
CA ILE A 437 17.54 -12.50 -12.88
C ILE A 437 18.28 -13.82 -13.09
N GLY A 438 19.11 -14.27 -12.15
CA GLY A 438 19.57 -15.67 -12.09
C GLY A 438 18.64 -16.48 -11.18
N LEU A 439 18.50 -17.78 -11.39
CA LEU A 439 17.44 -18.60 -10.78
C LEU A 439 17.71 -19.09 -9.34
N ALA A 440 18.65 -18.51 -8.59
CA ALA A 440 19.08 -19.10 -7.34
C ALA A 440 18.02 -19.03 -6.20
N GLY A 441 17.07 -19.96 -6.11
CA GLY A 441 16.16 -20.11 -4.94
C GLY A 441 14.66 -20.12 -5.24
N VAL A 442 14.26 -20.18 -6.51
CA VAL A 442 12.85 -20.17 -6.94
C VAL A 442 12.29 -21.59 -6.92
N ASP A 443 12.12 -22.21 -5.75
CA ASP A 443 11.62 -23.59 -5.68
C ASP A 443 10.08 -23.63 -5.74
N GLY A 444 9.37 -22.72 -5.06
CA GLY A 444 7.89 -22.72 -5.04
C GLY A 444 7.22 -22.20 -6.32
N GLY A 445 7.77 -21.15 -6.95
CA GLY A 445 7.17 -20.59 -8.18
C GLY A 445 7.34 -21.48 -9.42
N LEU A 446 8.34 -22.37 -9.42
CA LEU A 446 8.48 -23.39 -10.46
C LEU A 446 7.39 -24.45 -10.36
N GLU A 447 6.97 -24.81 -9.14
CA GLU A 447 5.90 -25.80 -8.94
C GLU A 447 4.57 -25.33 -9.54
N GLU A 448 4.22 -24.05 -9.35
CA GLU A 448 3.02 -23.46 -9.98
C GLU A 448 3.16 -23.28 -11.49
N THR A 449 4.33 -22.84 -11.97
CA THR A 449 4.56 -22.61 -13.42
C THR A 449 4.54 -23.92 -14.21
N PHE A 450 5.00 -25.02 -13.62
CA PHE A 450 5.14 -26.34 -14.24
C PHE A 450 4.29 -27.41 -13.55
N ALA A 451 3.13 -27.02 -12.98
CA ALA A 451 2.23 -27.92 -12.27
C ALA A 451 1.79 -29.11 -13.13
N ASP A 452 1.54 -28.88 -14.42
CA ASP A 452 1.24 -29.91 -15.40
C ASP A 452 2.36 -30.97 -15.54
N ILE A 453 3.62 -30.54 -15.49
CA ILE A 453 4.77 -31.45 -15.50
C ILE A 453 4.86 -32.20 -14.17
N LEU A 454 4.68 -31.53 -13.02
CA LEU A 454 4.73 -32.19 -11.71
C LEU A 454 3.63 -33.23 -11.52
N GLU A 455 2.41 -32.94 -11.99
CA GLU A 455 1.30 -33.89 -12.01
C GLU A 455 1.62 -35.13 -12.85
N LEU A 456 2.29 -34.95 -13.98
CA LEU A 456 2.76 -36.06 -14.82
C LEU A 456 3.93 -36.81 -14.16
N GLU A 457 4.86 -36.13 -13.48
CA GLU A 457 5.96 -36.77 -12.75
C GLU A 457 5.42 -37.68 -11.63
N ALA A 458 4.39 -37.24 -10.90
CA ALA A 458 3.73 -38.03 -9.85
C ALA A 458 3.04 -39.30 -10.38
N GLN A 459 2.69 -39.34 -11.67
CA GLN A 459 2.06 -40.48 -12.34
C GLN A 459 3.10 -41.45 -12.94
N CYS A 460 4.39 -41.16 -12.84
CA CYS A 460 5.42 -42.09 -13.29
C CYS A 460 5.43 -43.37 -12.43
N LYS A 461 5.61 -44.52 -13.10
CA LYS A 461 5.71 -45.82 -12.43
C LYS A 461 6.81 -45.90 -11.37
N PHE A 462 7.86 -45.10 -11.51
CA PHE A 462 9.01 -45.06 -10.61
C PHE A 462 9.14 -43.68 -9.97
N SER A 463 9.34 -43.64 -8.66
CA SER A 463 9.49 -42.40 -7.88
C SER A 463 10.79 -41.65 -8.16
N ASN A 464 11.76 -42.26 -8.83
CA ASN A 464 13.05 -41.67 -9.22
C ASN A 464 13.25 -41.65 -10.75
N CYS A 465 12.15 -41.61 -11.51
CA CYS A 465 12.17 -41.58 -12.96
C CYS A 465 12.93 -40.36 -13.49
N ARG A 466 13.94 -40.55 -14.35
CA ARG A 466 14.69 -39.47 -15.03
C ARG A 466 14.05 -39.05 -16.35
N HIS A 467 12.96 -39.73 -16.74
CA HIS A 467 12.18 -39.50 -17.96
C HIS A 467 13.01 -39.60 -19.22
N ASP A 468 13.96 -40.54 -19.26
CA ASP A 468 14.93 -40.72 -20.34
C ASP A 468 14.81 -42.07 -21.03
N THR A 469 14.81 -43.17 -20.28
CA THR A 469 14.70 -44.54 -20.84
C THR A 469 13.67 -45.42 -20.11
N GLU A 470 13.08 -44.91 -19.03
CA GLU A 470 12.28 -45.69 -18.10
C GLU A 470 10.93 -46.15 -18.67
N PRO A 471 10.55 -47.43 -18.49
CA PRO A 471 9.26 -47.95 -18.93
C PRO A 471 8.13 -47.50 -17.98
N GLY A 472 7.01 -47.03 -18.53
CA GLY A 472 5.89 -46.50 -17.74
C GLY A 472 6.11 -45.07 -17.21
N CYS A 473 6.97 -44.31 -17.88
CA CYS A 473 7.13 -42.87 -17.65
C CYS A 473 5.93 -42.11 -18.25
N ALA A 474 5.17 -41.44 -17.40
CA ALA A 474 4.00 -40.65 -17.79
C ALA A 474 4.39 -39.41 -18.60
N ILE A 475 5.54 -38.80 -18.33
CA ILE A 475 6.11 -37.69 -19.11
C ILE A 475 6.37 -38.11 -20.56
N LYS A 476 6.99 -39.28 -20.80
CA LYS A 476 7.19 -39.80 -22.16
C LYS A 476 5.90 -40.13 -22.88
N ALA A 477 4.91 -40.65 -22.16
CA ALA A 477 3.60 -40.90 -22.73
C ALA A 477 2.97 -39.58 -23.19
N ALA A 478 3.03 -38.54 -22.35
CA ALA A 478 2.53 -37.20 -22.64
C ALA A 478 3.27 -36.51 -23.81
N LEU A 479 4.58 -36.73 -23.96
CA LEU A 479 5.33 -36.25 -25.12
C LEU A 479 4.91 -36.98 -26.41
N ARG A 480 4.64 -38.29 -26.33
CA ARG A 480 4.29 -39.11 -27.50
C ARG A 480 2.88 -38.82 -28.00
N ASP A 481 1.94 -38.53 -27.11
CA ASP A 481 0.55 -38.25 -27.44
C ASP A 481 0.25 -36.74 -27.58
N GLY A 482 1.27 -35.89 -27.42
CA GLY A 482 1.18 -34.46 -27.66
C GLY A 482 0.58 -33.65 -26.50
N ARG A 483 0.31 -34.28 -25.35
CA ARG A 483 -0.16 -33.58 -24.13
C ARG A 483 0.91 -32.73 -23.45
N LEU A 484 2.19 -32.95 -23.75
CA LEU A 484 3.31 -32.15 -23.25
C LEU A 484 4.21 -31.72 -24.42
N ASP A 485 4.51 -30.42 -24.52
CA ASP A 485 5.46 -29.90 -25.50
C ASP A 485 6.91 -30.22 -25.09
N PRO A 486 7.74 -30.83 -25.97
CA PRO A 486 9.16 -31.05 -25.73
C PRO A 486 9.92 -29.80 -25.26
N LYS A 487 9.62 -28.62 -25.81
CA LYS A 487 10.25 -27.34 -25.43
C LYS A 487 9.90 -26.95 -23.99
N ARG A 488 8.67 -27.24 -23.54
CA ARG A 488 8.21 -26.98 -22.17
C ARG A 488 8.92 -27.87 -21.15
N LEU A 489 9.14 -29.14 -21.49
CA LEU A 489 9.94 -30.05 -20.66
C LEU A 489 11.42 -29.66 -20.62
N GLU A 490 11.98 -29.24 -21.76
CA GLU A 490 13.37 -28.74 -21.82
C GLU A 490 13.54 -27.49 -20.96
N LEU A 491 12.59 -26.55 -21.00
CA LEU A 491 12.56 -25.39 -20.13
C LEU A 491 12.55 -25.79 -18.65
N TYR A 492 11.64 -26.67 -18.23
CA TYR A 492 11.59 -27.18 -16.85
C TYR A 492 12.93 -27.78 -16.41
N ARG A 493 13.54 -28.63 -17.26
CA ARG A 493 14.86 -29.25 -16.98
C ARG A 493 15.98 -28.22 -16.87
N ASN A 494 16.03 -27.24 -17.76
CA ASN A 494 17.05 -26.19 -17.76
C ASN A 494 16.92 -25.31 -16.50
N LEU A 495 15.69 -24.90 -16.14
CA LEU A 495 15.42 -24.12 -14.94
C LEU A 495 15.77 -24.91 -13.66
N ASN A 496 15.37 -26.18 -13.57
CA ASN A 496 15.61 -27.03 -12.40
C ASN A 496 17.10 -27.41 -12.23
N ALA A 497 17.81 -27.65 -13.34
CA ALA A 497 19.25 -27.89 -13.32
C ALA A 497 20.05 -26.65 -12.89
N GLU A 498 19.59 -25.45 -13.27
CA GLU A 498 20.17 -24.18 -12.82
C GLU A 498 19.92 -23.96 -11.31
N ASN A 499 18.69 -24.20 -10.82
CA ASN A 499 18.35 -24.16 -9.38
C ASN A 499 19.24 -25.10 -8.56
N THR A 500 19.34 -26.36 -8.97
CA THR A 500 20.13 -27.38 -8.24
C THR A 500 21.61 -27.02 -8.16
N LYS A 501 22.20 -26.54 -9.27
CA LYS A 501 23.60 -26.09 -9.31
C LYS A 501 23.82 -24.84 -8.43
N ASN A 502 22.87 -23.90 -8.45
CA ASN A 502 22.94 -22.69 -7.65
C ASN A 502 22.74 -22.96 -6.15
N TYR A 503 21.86 -23.89 -5.78
CA TYR A 503 21.64 -24.35 -4.40
C TYR A 503 22.86 -25.05 -3.82
N ALA A 504 23.49 -25.95 -4.59
CA ALA A 504 24.75 -26.60 -4.20
C ALA A 504 25.87 -25.57 -3.96
N LYS A 505 25.98 -24.57 -4.84
CA LYS A 505 26.93 -23.46 -4.73
C LYS A 505 26.64 -22.55 -3.53
N LYS A 506 25.36 -22.24 -3.24
CA LYS A 506 24.91 -21.52 -2.04
C LYS A 506 25.30 -22.28 -0.75
N LYS A 507 25.13 -23.61 -0.70
CA LYS A 507 25.49 -24.45 0.46
C LYS A 507 27.01 -24.46 0.73
N GLU A 508 27.83 -24.47 -0.32
CA GLU A 508 29.29 -24.36 -0.20
C GLU A 508 29.73 -22.96 0.27
N ILE A 509 29.12 -21.90 -0.28
CA ILE A 509 29.40 -20.51 0.11
C ILE A 509 28.99 -20.25 1.57
N SER A 510 27.81 -20.71 2.00
CA SER A 510 27.36 -20.60 3.40
C SER A 510 28.27 -21.34 4.37
N LYS A 511 28.77 -22.54 4.00
CA LYS A 511 29.82 -23.24 4.77
C LYS A 511 31.09 -22.41 4.88
N TYR A 512 31.54 -21.82 3.78
CA TYR A 512 32.73 -20.98 3.73
C TYR A 512 32.60 -19.70 4.57
N VAL A 513 31.45 -19.01 4.50
CA VAL A 513 31.17 -17.80 5.29
C VAL A 513 31.06 -18.12 6.79
N TYR A 514 30.43 -19.23 7.15
CA TYR A 514 30.37 -19.72 8.54
C TYR A 514 31.77 -20.03 9.10
N GLN A 515 32.60 -20.75 8.32
CA GLN A 515 33.99 -21.05 8.70
C GLN A 515 34.83 -19.78 8.85
N ARG A 516 34.63 -18.78 7.98
CA ARG A 516 35.36 -17.51 8.04
C ARG A 516 34.92 -16.62 9.20
N ARG A 517 33.65 -16.66 9.61
CA ARG A 517 33.16 -16.02 10.84
C ARG A 517 33.73 -16.69 12.09
N ARG A 518 33.85 -18.03 12.12
CA ARG A 518 34.56 -18.76 13.21
C ARG A 518 36.04 -18.44 13.27
N ALA A 519 36.71 -18.32 12.12
CA ALA A 519 38.13 -18.00 12.06
C ALA A 519 38.45 -16.56 12.51
N LYS A 520 37.55 -15.60 12.28
CA LYS A 520 37.67 -14.21 12.78
C LYS A 520 37.41 -14.06 14.29
N GLY A 521 36.91 -15.09 14.96
CA GLY A 521 36.64 -15.10 16.40
C GLY A 521 37.71 -15.78 17.26
N LYS A 522 38.82 -16.26 16.67
CA LYS A 522 39.95 -16.82 17.41
C LYS A 522 41.11 -15.81 17.43
N THR A 523 41.49 -15.36 18.62
CA THR A 523 42.73 -14.62 18.86
C THR A 523 43.93 -15.58 18.87
N LEU A 524 45.12 -15.04 18.61
CA LEU A 524 46.40 -15.74 18.44
C LEU A 524 46.91 -16.52 19.67
N GLU A 525 46.12 -16.68 20.72
CA GLU A 525 46.47 -17.40 21.96
C GLU A 525 45.97 -18.86 21.98
N ASP A 526 45.20 -19.29 20.98
CA ASP A 526 44.62 -20.65 20.89
C ASP A 526 45.34 -21.60 19.90
N PHE A 527 46.63 -21.40 19.63
CA PHE A 527 47.45 -22.30 18.81
C PHE A 527 48.65 -22.85 19.57
#